data_AF-A0A6L7GAQ3-F1
#
_entry.id   AF-A0A6L7GAQ3-F1
#
_cell.length_a   1.000
_cell.length_b   1.000
_cell.length_c   1.000
_cell.angle_alpha   90.00
_cell.angle_beta   90.00
_cell.angle_gamma   90.00
#
_symmetry.space_group_name_H-M   'P 1'
#
loop_
_entity.id
_entity.type
_entity.pdbx_description
1 polymer ?
#
loop_
_entity_poly.entity_id
_entity_poly.type
_entity_poly.pdbx_seq_one_letter_code
_entity_poly.pdbx_strand_id
1 'polypeptide(L)' 'MFDEITRLRRAKDEAQRIADETDNPHLRRVCTALAGEMRIMLRNMKREF' A
#
# COMPACT_ATOMS: atom_id res chain seq x y z
N MET A 1 -3.41 -11.18 13.09
CA MET A 1 -4.54 -11.09 12.13
C MET A 1 -5.17 -9.69 12.04
N PHE A 2 -5.95 -9.17 13.01
CA PHE A 2 -6.48 -7.78 12.94
C PHE A 2 -5.36 -6.71 12.90
N ASP A 3 -4.29 -6.93 13.65
CA ASP A 3 -3.11 -6.05 13.69
C ASP A 3 -2.34 -6.03 12.36
N GLU A 4 -2.18 -7.18 11.70
CA GLU A 4 -1.46 -7.28 10.41
C GLU A 4 -2.22 -6.59 9.28
N ILE A 5 -3.55 -6.76 9.22
CA ILE A 5 -4.40 -6.06 8.25
C ILE A 5 -4.31 -4.54 8.48
N THR A 6 -4.27 -4.11 9.74
CA THR A 6 -4.16 -2.69 10.10
C THR A 6 -2.80 -2.11 9.73
N ARG A 7 -1.70 -2.83 10.03
CA ARG A 7 -0.34 -2.44 9.65
C ARG A 7 -0.18 -2.36 8.14
N LEU A 8 -0.66 -3.36 7.41
CA LEU A 8 -0.60 -3.38 5.94
C LEU A 8 -1.43 -2.24 5.32
N ARG A 9 -2.60 -1.92 5.89
CA ARG A 9 -3.40 -0.77 5.46
C ARG A 9 -2.64 0.54 5.66
N ARG A 10 -2.05 0.77 6.83
CA ARG A 10 -1.25 1.97 7.11
C ARG A 10 -0.06 2.09 6.18
N ALA A 11 0.68 1.00 5.94
CA ALA A 11 1.82 1.00 5.02
C ALA A 11 1.39 1.33 3.57
N LYS A 12 0.25 0.79 3.14
CA LYS A 12 -0.32 1.08 1.81
C LYS A 12 -0.75 2.54 1.68
N ASP A 13 -1.38 3.10 2.72
CA ASP A 13 -1.79 4.50 2.74
C ASP A 13 -0.57 5.44 2.73
N GLU A 14 0.49 5.11 3.47
CA GLU A 14 1.73 5.87 3.49
C GLU A 14 2.47 5.82 2.13
N ALA A 15 2.54 4.64 1.49
CA ALA A 15 3.13 4.51 0.16
C ALA A 15 2.36 5.34 -0.88
N GLN A 16 1.01 5.36 -0.81
CA GLN A 16 0.21 6.20 -1.70
C GLN A 16 0.46 7.68 -1.44
N ARG A 17 0.50 8.10 -0.16
CA ARG A 17 0.79 9.48 0.22
C ARG A 17 2.14 9.98 -0.31
N ILE A 18 3.19 9.16 -0.18
CA ILE A 18 4.51 9.48 -0.74
C ILE A 18 4.46 9.61 -2.26
N ALA A 19 3.71 8.74 -2.95
CA ALA A 19 3.57 8.83 -4.40
C ALA A 19 2.87 10.13 -4.83
N ASP A 20 1.86 10.56 -4.08
CA ASP A 20 1.07 11.76 -4.37
C ASP A 20 1.84 13.06 -4.08
N GLU A 21 2.67 13.07 -3.02
CA GLU A 21 3.42 14.25 -2.58
C GLU A 21 4.80 14.40 -3.24
N THR A 22 5.39 13.32 -3.77
CA THR A 22 6.76 13.37 -4.30
C THR A 22 6.83 14.02 -5.69
N ASP A 23 7.80 14.91 -5.89
CA ASP A 23 8.16 15.45 -7.21
C ASP A 23 9.06 14.52 -8.03
N ASN A 24 9.60 13.45 -7.43
CA ASN A 24 10.49 12.52 -8.11
C ASN A 24 9.69 11.49 -8.94
N PRO A 25 9.78 11.48 -10.28
CA PRO A 25 8.98 10.58 -11.12
C PRO A 25 9.32 9.09 -10.95
N HIS A 26 10.54 8.76 -10.55
CA HIS A 26 10.92 7.38 -10.25
C HIS A 26 10.31 6.94 -8.92
N LEU A 27 10.43 7.76 -7.88
CA LEU A 27 9.87 7.45 -6.57
C LEU A 27 8.34 7.32 -6.62
N ARG A 28 7.66 8.23 -7.34
CA ARG A 28 6.21 8.14 -7.60
C ARG A 28 5.83 6.79 -8.17
N ARG A 29 6.50 6.35 -9.26
CA ARG A 29 6.22 5.06 -9.91
C ARG A 29 6.41 3.88 -8.96
N VAL A 30 7.51 3.87 -8.19
CA VAL A 30 7.81 2.80 -7.23
C VAL A 30 6.76 2.75 -6.11
N CYS A 31 6.43 3.89 -5.52
CA CYS A 31 5.46 3.98 -4.43
C CYS A 31 4.03 3.63 -4.89
N THR A 32 3.63 4.05 -6.10
CA THR A 32 2.34 3.64 -6.69
C THR A 32 2.28 2.13 -6.92
N ALA A 33 3.33 1.52 -7.47
CA ALA A 33 3.38 0.07 -7.68
C ALA A 33 3.28 -0.69 -6.33
N LEU A 34 4.04 -0.24 -5.33
CA LEU A 34 4.02 -0.82 -3.99
C LEU A 34 2.64 -0.74 -3.33
N ALA A 35 1.96 0.42 -3.40
CA ALA A 35 0.60 0.57 -2.88
C ALA A 35 -0.39 -0.35 -3.60
N GLY A 36 -0.17 -0.61 -4.90
CA GLY A 36 -0.93 -1.58 -5.70
C GLY A 36 -0.79 -3.02 -5.17
N GLU A 37 0.43 -3.49 -4.95
CA GLU A 37 0.70 -4.83 -4.41
C GLU A 37 0.09 -5.02 -3.02
N MET A 38 0.26 -4.04 -2.13
CA MET A 38 -0.34 -4.08 -0.80
C MET A 38 -1.87 -4.11 -0.83
N ARG A 39 -2.51 -3.45 -1.82
CA ARG A 39 -3.96 -3.53 -2.02
C ARG A 39 -4.40 -4.93 -2.43
N ILE A 40 -3.63 -5.63 -3.26
CA ILE A 40 -3.90 -7.03 -3.65
C ILE A 40 -3.79 -7.92 -2.41
N MET A 41 -2.72 -7.79 -1.63
CA MET A 41 -2.54 -8.52 -0.37
C MET A 41 -3.72 -8.30 0.59
N LEU A 42 -4.12 -7.05 0.82
CA LEU A 42 -5.28 -6.71 1.67
C LEU A 42 -6.58 -7.36 1.19
N ARG A 43 -6.79 -7.48 -0.13
CA ARG A 43 -7.96 -8.15 -0.69
C ARG A 43 -7.92 -9.65 -0.45
N ASN A 44 -6.75 -10.27 -0.60
CA ASN A 44 -6.59 -11.71 -0.38
C ASN A 44 -6.79 -12.06 1.09
N MET A 45 -6.18 -11.31 2.00
CA MET A 45 -6.39 -11.48 3.45
C MET A 45 -7.85 -11.36 3.83
N LYS A 46 -8.60 -10.40 3.26
CA LYS A 46 -10.05 -10.26 3.53
C LYS A 46 -10.92 -11.38 2.96
N ARG A 47 -10.43 -12.19 2.02
CA ARG A 47 -11.16 -13.33 1.45
C ARG A 47 -10.93 -14.62 2.24
N GLU A 48 -9.82 -14.68 2.97
CA GLU A 48 -9.46 -15.81 3.82
C GLU A 48 -10.19 -15.81 5.18
N PHE A 49 -10.93 -14.72 5.50
CA PHE A 49 -11.74 -14.55 6.71
C PHE A 49 -13.17 -14.12 6.37
#